data_AF-A0A935R3V7-F1
#
_entry.id   AF-A0A935R3V7-F1
#
_cell.length_a   1.000
_cell.length_b   1.000
_cell.length_c   1.000
_cell.angle_alpha   90.00
_cell.angle_beta   90.00
_cell.angle_gamma   90.00
#
_symmetry.space_group_name_H-M   'P 1'
#
loop_
_entity.id
_entity.type
_entity.pdbx_description
1 polymer ?
#
loop_
_entity_poly.entity_id
_entity_poly.type
_entity_poly.pdbx_seq_one_letter_code
_entity_poly.pdbx_strand_id
1 'polypeptide(L)'
;MRFVSRALGVCVMSALGGCIEAPVDVDVDGVMVADDCDDADSTRSEAARIIEGNVAGDYTDVCAGACAARIEGDLNLSAATPTELASLTCLTVVGGDLIVKKSQALTNLIGLEGLVSVGGAVELSENTTLTDLSALDGLQSVGGDLIIEKNTALVGLSGLNNLRSVRGELLIAENDALAGVSGLGGLVSVGGAISLVENPRLSGVSGFDGLVSALDLLIEANEALASVSGFDALVSVERLDLLDNPALAEVSGLGALASVDADVVVSGQAALTTWEGLNGLKSVGGSITFEDNLSLERLGGFAALQTVGGGVTLTELTALTSVSGLGALQKVGGGLTVTNNAALEDLDGLNALLEIGGDVLIAENPSLSEVAGFGALGRAGELVLDDNANLRVVEGLGALTQLSALRVTDNVSLRGLSGFGALEPSAAAS
;
A
#
# COMPACT_ATOMS: atom_id res chain seq x y z
N MET A 1 25.69 3.00 -53.34
CA MET A 1 27.01 2.91 -52.67
C MET A 1 27.01 3.92 -51.53
N ARG A 2 26.97 3.41 -50.29
CA ARG A 2 27.10 4.08 -48.97
C ARG A 2 26.19 5.29 -48.62
N PHE A 3 25.22 5.02 -47.74
CA PHE A 3 24.62 5.96 -46.80
C PHE A 3 25.61 6.27 -45.66
N VAL A 4 25.72 7.53 -45.25
CA VAL A 4 26.03 7.91 -43.86
C VAL A 4 25.14 9.09 -43.50
N SER A 5 24.19 8.83 -42.60
CA SER A 5 23.35 9.82 -41.94
C SER A 5 24.19 10.49 -40.84
N ARG A 6 24.34 11.82 -40.85
CA ARG A 6 24.78 12.59 -39.69
C ARG A 6 23.53 13.02 -38.93
N ALA A 7 23.33 12.45 -37.75
CA ALA A 7 22.29 12.86 -36.81
C ALA A 7 22.54 14.31 -36.34
N LEU A 8 21.46 15.09 -36.28
CA LEU A 8 21.43 16.40 -35.65
C LEU A 8 21.56 16.23 -34.13
N GLY A 9 22.51 16.94 -33.51
CA GLY A 9 22.56 17.11 -32.06
C GLY A 9 21.47 18.07 -31.59
N VAL A 10 20.73 17.67 -30.56
CA VAL A 10 19.71 18.49 -29.88
C VAL A 10 20.41 19.35 -28.82
N CYS A 11 20.18 20.66 -28.85
CA CYS A 11 20.75 21.64 -27.93
C CYS A 11 19.70 22.02 -26.87
N VAL A 12 20.02 21.87 -25.57
CA VAL A 12 19.19 22.40 -24.47
C VAL A 12 19.83 23.71 -23.99
N MET A 13 19.13 24.84 -24.12
CA MET A 13 19.61 26.14 -23.65
C MET A 13 19.45 26.27 -22.14
N SER A 14 20.51 26.70 -21.44
CA SER A 14 20.43 27.23 -20.07
C SER A 14 20.43 28.77 -20.09
N ALA A 15 19.88 29.37 -19.02
CA ALA A 15 19.63 30.81 -18.90
C ALA A 15 20.89 31.71 -18.82
N LEU A 16 22.10 31.17 -19.02
CA LEU A 16 23.37 31.90 -18.99
C LEU A 16 24.29 31.52 -20.16
N GLY A 17 23.78 31.59 -21.40
CA GLY A 17 24.55 31.98 -22.59
C GLY A 17 25.84 31.22 -22.96
N GLY A 18 26.06 29.99 -22.49
CA GLY A 18 27.19 29.14 -22.86
C GLY A 18 26.71 27.75 -23.30
N CYS A 19 27.24 27.23 -24.41
CA CYS A 19 27.06 25.84 -24.78
C CYS A 19 27.92 24.99 -23.84
N ILE A 20 27.28 24.21 -22.96
CA ILE A 20 27.94 23.09 -22.29
C ILE A 20 27.82 21.93 -23.28
N GLU A 21 28.93 21.37 -23.72
CA GLU A 21 28.92 20.15 -24.53
C GLU A 21 28.19 19.07 -23.71
N ALA A 22 27.18 18.44 -24.31
CA ALA A 22 26.60 17.23 -23.74
C ALA A 22 27.73 16.19 -23.63
N PRO A 23 27.79 15.41 -22.54
CA PRO A 23 28.79 14.35 -22.44
C PRO A 23 28.71 13.45 -23.67
N VAL A 24 29.86 13.11 -24.22
CA VAL A 24 29.99 12.29 -25.43
C VAL A 24 30.36 10.89 -24.97
N ASP A 25 29.54 9.90 -25.30
CA ASP A 25 29.90 8.48 -25.29
C ASP A 25 31.02 8.29 -26.33
N VAL A 26 32.27 8.20 -25.85
CA VAL A 26 33.49 8.24 -26.68
C VAL A 26 33.71 6.92 -27.43
N ASP A 27 33.22 5.80 -26.89
CA ASP A 27 33.39 4.46 -27.47
C ASP A 27 32.09 3.83 -28.03
N VAL A 28 30.95 4.51 -27.86
CA VAL A 28 29.67 4.27 -28.57
C VAL A 28 29.02 2.94 -28.15
N ASP A 29 29.07 2.61 -26.86
CA ASP A 29 28.47 1.38 -26.30
C ASP A 29 27.06 1.60 -25.70
N GLY A 30 26.63 2.85 -25.55
CA GLY A 30 25.30 3.22 -25.08
C GLY A 30 25.18 3.50 -23.58
N VAL A 31 26.29 3.58 -22.83
CA VAL A 31 26.30 3.97 -21.41
C VAL A 31 27.03 5.31 -21.25
N MET A 32 26.41 6.29 -20.58
CA MET A 32 26.93 7.67 -20.50
C MET A 32 27.44 8.01 -19.10
N VAL A 33 28.77 8.26 -19.01
CA VAL A 33 29.53 9.08 -18.04
C VAL A 33 29.17 9.02 -16.55
N ALA A 34 29.77 8.02 -15.89
CA ALA A 34 30.13 7.92 -14.46
C ALA A 34 30.74 6.53 -14.16
N ASP A 35 30.60 5.59 -15.11
CA ASP A 35 30.82 4.15 -14.96
C ASP A 35 31.92 3.60 -15.90
N ASP A 36 32.69 4.47 -16.56
CA ASP A 36 33.87 4.07 -17.32
C ASP A 36 35.13 4.14 -16.45
N CYS A 37 35.83 3.03 -16.37
CA CYS A 37 37.07 2.85 -15.62
C CYS A 37 38.32 3.53 -16.24
N ASP A 38 38.18 4.43 -17.23
CA ASP A 38 39.29 4.88 -18.08
C ASP A 38 39.29 6.37 -18.47
N ASP A 39 38.82 7.30 -17.63
CA ASP A 39 39.00 8.73 -17.97
C ASP A 39 40.40 9.29 -17.63
N ALA A 40 41.23 8.55 -16.87
CA ALA A 40 42.53 9.04 -16.39
C ALA A 40 43.70 8.04 -16.35
N ASP A 41 43.51 6.72 -16.46
CA ASP A 41 44.60 5.74 -16.26
C ASP A 41 44.46 4.45 -17.09
N SER A 42 45.07 4.48 -18.28
CA SER A 42 45.22 3.37 -19.24
C SER A 42 45.89 2.08 -18.71
N THR A 43 46.24 2.01 -17.42
CA THR A 43 46.86 0.82 -16.79
C THR A 43 45.90 0.01 -15.92
N ARG A 44 44.67 0.46 -15.70
CA ARG A 44 43.64 -0.30 -14.96
C ARG A 44 42.87 -1.24 -15.89
N SER A 45 42.60 -2.45 -15.39
CA SER A 45 41.83 -3.49 -16.09
C SER A 45 40.40 -3.02 -16.35
N GLU A 46 39.96 -3.12 -17.61
CA GLU A 46 38.64 -2.75 -18.15
C GLU A 46 37.46 -3.50 -17.50
N ALA A 47 37.71 -4.62 -16.81
CA ALA A 47 36.67 -5.43 -16.20
C ALA A 47 36.41 -5.03 -14.75
N ALA A 48 35.14 -4.77 -14.41
CA ALA A 48 34.67 -4.74 -13.03
C ALA A 48 35.18 -5.98 -12.30
N ARG A 49 35.75 -5.79 -11.11
CA ARG A 49 36.26 -6.90 -10.31
C ARG A 49 35.10 -7.78 -9.88
N ILE A 50 35.11 -9.04 -10.27
CA ILE A 50 34.10 -10.02 -9.86
C ILE A 50 34.58 -10.78 -8.63
N ILE A 51 33.75 -10.83 -7.60
CA ILE A 51 33.98 -11.58 -6.36
C ILE A 51 32.96 -12.71 -6.35
N GLU A 52 33.44 -13.94 -6.55
CA GLU A 52 32.61 -15.13 -6.49
C GLU A 52 32.23 -15.45 -5.04
N GLY A 53 30.95 -15.79 -4.81
CA GLY A 53 30.43 -16.16 -3.50
C GLY A 53 30.13 -14.97 -2.59
N ASN A 54 30.00 -15.26 -1.29
CA ASN A 54 29.54 -14.31 -0.28
C ASN A 54 30.71 -13.58 0.38
N VAL A 55 30.50 -12.31 0.74
CA VAL A 55 31.46 -11.45 1.45
C VAL A 55 30.92 -11.13 2.85
N ALA A 56 31.68 -11.45 3.89
CA ALA A 56 31.36 -11.14 5.28
C ALA A 56 32.63 -11.03 6.13
N GLY A 57 32.72 -9.99 6.96
CA GLY A 57 33.77 -9.85 7.99
C GLY A 57 35.15 -9.38 7.51
N ASP A 58 35.46 -9.45 6.21
CA ASP A 58 36.61 -8.78 5.59
C ASP A 58 36.19 -8.18 4.25
N TYR A 59 36.33 -6.86 4.16
CA TYR A 59 35.87 -6.03 3.04
C TYR A 59 37.03 -5.35 2.32
N THR A 60 38.24 -5.43 2.90
CA THR A 60 39.41 -4.64 2.49
C THR A 60 39.84 -4.93 1.05
N ASP A 61 39.62 -6.17 0.63
CA ASP A 61 39.95 -6.62 -0.70
C ASP A 61 38.86 -6.32 -1.72
N VAL A 62 37.63 -5.92 -1.37
CA VAL A 62 36.53 -5.77 -2.35
C VAL A 62 36.89 -4.78 -3.47
N CYS A 63 37.44 -3.62 -3.10
CA CYS A 63 37.85 -2.60 -4.06
C CYS A 63 39.35 -2.52 -4.33
N ALA A 64 40.14 -3.52 -3.91
CA ALA A 64 41.59 -3.45 -4.06
C ALA A 64 42.00 -3.35 -5.54
N GLY A 65 42.41 -2.14 -5.95
CA GLY A 65 42.89 -1.82 -7.30
C GLY A 65 41.81 -1.68 -8.39
N ALA A 66 40.52 -1.79 -8.03
CA ALA A 66 39.41 -1.74 -8.98
C ALA A 66 38.67 -0.39 -8.92
N CYS A 67 38.22 0.06 -10.09
CA CYS A 67 37.32 1.20 -10.28
C CYS A 67 35.85 0.82 -10.07
N ALA A 68 35.49 -0.42 -10.37
CA ALA A 68 34.18 -1.01 -10.14
C ALA A 68 34.33 -2.46 -9.63
N ALA A 69 33.45 -2.89 -8.73
CA ALA A 69 33.37 -4.26 -8.25
C ALA A 69 31.93 -4.78 -8.24
N ARG A 70 31.80 -6.10 -8.44
CA ARG A 70 30.56 -6.86 -8.32
C ARG A 70 30.81 -8.07 -7.42
N ILE A 71 29.92 -8.27 -6.45
CA ILE A 71 29.84 -9.51 -5.68
C ILE A 71 28.77 -10.39 -6.32
N GLU A 72 29.05 -11.67 -6.58
CA GLU A 72 28.05 -12.58 -7.15
C GLU A 72 27.09 -13.14 -6.11
N GLY A 73 27.56 -13.36 -4.88
CA GLY A 73 26.75 -13.80 -3.75
C GLY A 73 26.29 -12.65 -2.85
N ASP A 74 26.13 -12.96 -1.58
CA ASP A 74 25.61 -12.05 -0.56
C ASP A 74 26.72 -11.14 -0.01
N LEU A 75 26.37 -9.90 0.33
CA LEU A 75 27.20 -8.98 1.11
C LEU A 75 26.61 -8.81 2.50
N ASN A 76 27.29 -9.33 3.52
CA ASN A 76 26.87 -9.19 4.91
C ASN A 76 27.77 -8.19 5.66
N LEU A 77 27.20 -7.03 6.00
CA LEU A 77 27.85 -5.93 6.72
C LEU A 77 27.50 -5.90 8.22
N SER A 78 26.85 -6.93 8.76
CA SER A 78 26.39 -6.99 10.16
C SER A 78 27.52 -6.83 11.19
N ALA A 79 28.74 -7.25 10.82
CA ALA A 79 29.94 -7.12 11.65
C ALA A 79 30.87 -5.97 11.21
N ALA A 80 30.47 -5.17 10.22
CA ALA A 80 31.32 -4.15 9.62
C ALA A 80 31.44 -2.90 10.49
N THR A 81 32.60 -2.26 10.43
CA THR A 81 32.87 -0.95 11.02
C THR A 81 32.81 0.16 9.96
N PRO A 82 32.55 1.43 10.33
CA PRO A 82 32.53 2.53 9.35
C PRO A 82 33.80 2.63 8.49
N THR A 83 34.97 2.33 9.08
CA THR A 83 36.25 2.35 8.36
C THR A 83 36.34 1.24 7.30
N GLU A 84 35.72 0.09 7.57
CA GLU A 84 35.68 -1.03 6.62
C GLU A 84 34.70 -0.76 5.48
N LEU A 85 33.54 -0.14 5.73
CA LEU A 85 32.62 0.21 4.64
C LEU A 85 33.25 1.20 3.66
N ALA A 86 34.08 2.14 4.14
CA ALA A 86 34.77 3.09 3.26
C ALA A 86 35.66 2.42 2.19
N SER A 87 35.98 1.13 2.35
CA SER A 87 36.68 0.33 1.33
C SER A 87 35.78 -0.22 0.21
N LEU A 88 34.47 0.00 0.27
CA LEU A 88 33.47 -0.53 -0.68
C LEU A 88 33.05 0.46 -1.78
N THR A 89 33.66 1.64 -1.85
CA THR A 89 33.20 2.76 -2.71
C THR A 89 33.12 2.45 -4.21
N CYS A 90 33.81 1.41 -4.67
CA CYS A 90 33.75 0.92 -6.05
C CYS A 90 32.64 -0.13 -6.30
N LEU A 91 31.96 -0.62 -5.26
CA LEU A 91 31.00 -1.70 -5.36
C LEU A 91 29.73 -1.18 -6.06
N THR A 92 29.44 -1.71 -7.25
CA THR A 92 28.28 -1.30 -8.04
C THR A 92 27.17 -2.32 -8.02
N VAL A 93 27.47 -3.61 -7.77
CA VAL A 93 26.46 -4.66 -7.75
C VAL A 93 26.71 -5.72 -6.67
N VAL A 94 25.64 -6.10 -5.98
CA VAL A 94 25.57 -7.34 -5.18
C VAL A 94 24.61 -8.31 -5.89
N GLY A 95 25.06 -9.52 -6.19
CA GLY A 95 24.29 -10.51 -6.95
C GLY A 95 23.28 -11.26 -6.09
N GLY A 96 23.60 -11.50 -4.81
CA GLY A 96 22.70 -12.02 -3.79
C GLY A 96 22.14 -10.90 -2.91
N ASP A 97 22.08 -11.15 -1.61
CA ASP A 97 21.47 -10.26 -0.62
C ASP A 97 22.47 -9.22 -0.07
N LEU A 98 22.00 -8.00 0.19
CA LEU A 98 22.71 -7.02 1.02
C LEU A 98 22.13 -7.07 2.43
N ILE A 99 22.92 -7.51 3.40
CA ILE A 99 22.48 -7.75 4.78
C ILE A 99 23.24 -6.82 5.73
N VAL A 100 22.52 -5.89 6.36
CA VAL A 100 23.00 -5.05 7.46
C VAL A 100 22.09 -5.30 8.65
N LYS A 101 22.52 -6.22 9.54
CA LYS A 101 21.71 -6.65 10.68
C LYS A 101 22.43 -6.45 12.00
N LYS A 102 21.71 -5.95 13.02
CA LYS A 102 22.23 -5.81 14.40
C LYS A 102 23.55 -5.03 14.47
N SER A 103 23.79 -4.13 13.53
CA SER A 103 25.01 -3.35 13.48
C SER A 103 24.87 -2.11 14.35
N GLN A 104 25.55 -2.16 15.50
CA GLN A 104 25.55 -1.10 16.51
C GLN A 104 26.68 -0.08 16.30
N ALA A 105 27.54 -0.33 15.30
CA ALA A 105 28.68 0.52 14.97
C ALA A 105 28.38 1.47 13.80
N LEU A 106 27.35 1.18 13.00
CA LEU A 106 27.05 1.91 11.77
C LEU A 106 25.98 2.98 12.04
N THR A 107 26.33 4.22 11.74
CA THR A 107 25.40 5.36 11.76
C THR A 107 24.95 5.77 10.36
N ASN A 108 25.66 5.29 9.34
CA ASN A 108 25.39 5.44 7.91
C ASN A 108 26.01 4.24 7.16
N LEU A 109 25.82 4.22 5.84
CA LEU A 109 26.36 3.22 4.93
C LEU A 109 27.42 3.79 3.97
N ILE A 110 28.13 4.86 4.38
CA ILE A 110 29.19 5.49 3.57
C ILE A 110 30.21 4.43 3.16
N GLY A 111 30.47 4.33 1.87
CA GLY A 111 31.11 3.19 1.24
C GLY A 111 30.23 2.51 0.18
N LEU A 112 28.91 2.63 0.24
CA LEU A 112 27.98 2.03 -0.74
C LEU A 112 27.49 3.00 -1.81
N GLU A 113 28.09 4.19 -1.95
CA GLU A 113 27.63 5.26 -2.85
C GLU A 113 27.57 4.83 -4.32
N GLY A 114 28.44 3.90 -4.71
CA GLY A 114 28.48 3.32 -6.06
C GLY A 114 27.44 2.23 -6.31
N LEU A 115 26.73 1.75 -5.28
CA LEU A 115 25.85 0.58 -5.40
C LEU A 115 24.61 0.92 -6.24
N VAL A 116 24.48 0.26 -7.39
CA VAL A 116 23.40 0.47 -8.36
C VAL A 116 22.31 -0.61 -8.23
N SER A 117 22.68 -1.85 -7.94
CA SER A 117 21.71 -2.95 -7.86
C SER A 117 22.05 -4.03 -6.85
N VAL A 118 21.01 -4.63 -6.28
CA VAL A 118 21.07 -5.82 -5.45
C VAL A 118 20.17 -6.88 -6.10
N GLY A 119 20.74 -8.05 -6.42
CA GLY A 119 20.04 -9.11 -7.14
C GLY A 119 19.08 -9.91 -6.25
N GLY A 120 19.38 -10.00 -4.96
CA GLY A 120 18.51 -10.54 -3.92
C GLY A 120 17.84 -9.45 -3.09
N ALA A 121 17.64 -9.73 -1.80
CA ALA A 121 17.02 -8.84 -0.84
C ALA A 121 18.00 -7.79 -0.28
N VAL A 122 17.47 -6.64 0.13
CA VAL A 122 18.16 -5.66 0.97
C VAL A 122 17.54 -5.72 2.35
N GLU A 123 18.28 -6.21 3.34
CA GLU A 123 17.85 -6.27 4.73
C GLU A 123 18.64 -5.25 5.57
N LEU A 124 17.97 -4.19 6.01
CA LEU A 124 18.45 -3.24 7.00
C LEU A 124 17.64 -3.44 8.28
N SER A 125 18.11 -4.33 9.17
CA SER A 125 17.35 -4.72 10.37
C SER A 125 18.09 -4.56 11.69
N GLU A 126 17.40 -4.09 12.73
CA GLU A 126 17.94 -4.00 14.10
C GLU A 126 19.22 -3.12 14.23
N ASN A 127 19.42 -2.13 13.34
CA ASN A 127 20.55 -1.20 13.41
C ASN A 127 20.14 0.09 14.14
N THR A 128 20.04 0.00 15.47
CA THR A 128 19.53 1.08 16.33
C THR A 128 20.36 2.39 16.30
N THR A 129 21.57 2.38 15.74
CA THR A 129 22.41 3.57 15.57
C THR A 129 22.35 4.17 14.16
N LEU A 130 21.76 3.45 13.18
CA LEU A 130 21.69 3.88 11.78
C LEU A 130 20.71 5.05 11.64
N THR A 131 21.22 6.18 11.14
CA THR A 131 20.44 7.41 11.00
C THR A 131 20.28 7.87 9.56
N ASP A 132 21.08 7.32 8.63
CA ASP A 132 21.26 7.88 7.30
C ASP A 132 21.48 6.78 6.23
N LEU A 133 20.67 6.83 5.17
CA LEU A 133 20.76 5.95 3.99
C LEU A 133 21.31 6.69 2.76
N SER A 134 21.81 7.92 2.90
CA SER A 134 22.28 8.76 1.78
C SER A 134 23.30 8.06 0.88
N ALA A 135 24.09 7.15 1.43
CA ALA A 135 25.05 6.35 0.67
C ALA A 135 24.39 5.33 -0.28
N LEU A 136 23.07 5.13 -0.24
CA LEU A 136 22.34 4.28 -1.17
C LEU A 136 21.74 5.06 -2.35
N ASP A 137 22.05 6.36 -2.51
CA ASP A 137 21.38 7.21 -3.51
C ASP A 137 21.56 6.70 -4.95
N GLY A 138 22.61 5.91 -5.22
CA GLY A 138 22.82 5.24 -6.51
C GLY A 138 21.93 4.01 -6.76
N LEU A 139 21.28 3.46 -5.73
CA LEU A 139 20.55 2.20 -5.80
C LEU A 139 19.28 2.36 -6.64
N GLN A 140 19.19 1.60 -7.73
CA GLN A 140 18.11 1.67 -8.71
C GLN A 140 17.17 0.46 -8.66
N SER A 141 17.66 -0.71 -8.23
CA SER A 141 16.84 -1.93 -8.21
C SER A 141 17.21 -2.90 -7.10
N VAL A 142 16.18 -3.54 -6.53
CA VAL A 142 16.27 -4.66 -5.59
C VAL A 142 15.52 -5.85 -6.20
N GLY A 143 16.22 -6.97 -6.36
CA GLY A 143 15.71 -8.16 -7.03
C GLY A 143 14.89 -9.10 -6.13
N GLY A 144 14.97 -8.93 -4.81
CA GLY A 144 14.13 -9.55 -3.80
C GLY A 144 13.38 -8.50 -2.97
N ASP A 145 13.33 -8.71 -1.66
CA ASP A 145 12.62 -7.85 -0.71
C ASP A 145 13.47 -6.65 -0.29
N LEU A 146 12.85 -5.51 -0.01
CA LEU A 146 13.47 -4.39 0.70
C LEU A 146 12.89 -4.32 2.10
N ILE A 147 13.69 -4.73 3.09
CA ILE A 147 13.32 -4.80 4.50
C ILE A 147 14.08 -3.70 5.26
N ILE A 148 13.35 -2.75 5.83
CA ILE A 148 13.87 -1.70 6.71
C ILE A 148 13.11 -1.80 8.03
N GLU A 149 13.70 -2.53 8.99
CA GLU A 149 13.02 -2.92 10.21
C GLU A 149 13.84 -2.59 11.47
N LYS A 150 13.20 -2.13 12.56
CA LYS A 150 13.85 -1.99 13.87
C LYS A 150 15.10 -1.08 13.84
N ASN A 151 15.16 -0.07 12.96
CA ASN A 151 16.21 0.94 12.93
C ASN A 151 15.74 2.19 13.68
N THR A 152 15.70 2.11 15.00
CA THR A 152 15.00 3.09 15.87
C THR A 152 15.53 4.52 15.79
N ALA A 153 16.74 4.75 15.26
CA ALA A 153 17.30 6.09 15.04
C ALA A 153 17.13 6.62 13.61
N LEU A 154 16.58 5.82 12.68
CA LEU A 154 16.42 6.19 11.28
C LEU A 154 15.28 7.19 11.12
N VAL A 155 15.60 8.39 10.64
CA VAL A 155 14.63 9.51 10.57
C VAL A 155 13.88 9.61 9.25
N GLY A 156 14.42 9.01 8.18
CA GLY A 156 13.89 9.12 6.83
C GLY A 156 14.55 8.12 5.88
N LEU A 157 14.01 8.01 4.67
CA LEU A 157 14.51 7.11 3.62
C LEU A 157 15.28 7.86 2.52
N SER A 158 15.71 9.09 2.82
CA SER A 158 16.58 9.87 1.94
C SER A 158 17.83 9.06 1.58
N GLY A 159 18.09 8.93 0.29
CA GLY A 159 19.08 8.00 -0.25
C GLY A 159 18.48 6.83 -1.00
N LEU A 160 17.15 6.66 -1.05
CA LEU A 160 16.51 5.70 -1.95
C LEU A 160 15.87 6.37 -3.19
N ASN A 161 16.23 7.62 -3.48
CA ASN A 161 15.53 8.47 -4.46
C ASN A 161 15.54 7.91 -5.88
N ASN A 162 16.58 7.15 -6.23
CA ASN A 162 16.74 6.55 -7.55
C ASN A 162 16.20 5.11 -7.63
N LEU A 163 15.72 4.54 -6.53
CA LEU A 163 15.14 3.20 -6.51
C LEU A 163 13.88 3.18 -7.36
N ARG A 164 13.88 2.39 -8.44
CA ARG A 164 12.77 2.29 -9.39
C ARG A 164 11.88 1.08 -9.16
N SER A 165 12.47 -0.03 -8.70
CA SER A 165 11.75 -1.29 -8.56
C SER A 165 12.27 -2.14 -7.41
N VAL A 166 11.32 -2.71 -6.66
CA VAL A 166 11.54 -3.83 -5.73
C VAL A 166 10.74 -5.01 -6.28
N ARG A 167 11.38 -6.14 -6.57
CA ARG A 167 10.68 -7.29 -7.16
C ARG A 167 9.91 -8.12 -6.13
N GLY A 168 10.37 -8.13 -4.90
CA GLY A 168 9.69 -8.76 -3.77
C GLY A 168 8.84 -7.76 -2.99
N GLU A 169 8.81 -7.94 -1.67
CA GLU A 169 8.08 -7.12 -0.71
C GLU A 169 8.86 -5.86 -0.32
N LEU A 170 8.14 -4.79 0.02
CA LEU A 170 8.67 -3.62 0.69
C LEU A 170 8.12 -3.60 2.12
N LEU A 171 8.98 -3.93 3.09
CA LEU A 171 8.65 -3.91 4.51
C LEU A 171 9.38 -2.74 5.19
N ILE A 172 8.62 -1.80 5.74
CA ILE A 172 9.13 -0.73 6.59
C ILE A 172 8.42 -0.85 7.94
N ALA A 173 9.13 -1.37 8.94
CA ALA A 173 8.51 -1.69 10.22
C ALA A 173 9.33 -1.32 11.46
N GLU A 174 8.67 -0.96 12.55
CA GLU A 174 9.31 -0.72 13.86
C GLU A 174 10.47 0.31 13.80
N ASN A 175 10.37 1.33 12.95
CA ASN A 175 11.36 2.41 12.89
C ASN A 175 10.86 3.63 13.67
N ASP A 176 11.07 3.63 14.99
CA ASP A 176 10.53 4.61 15.95
C ASP A 176 10.73 6.09 15.57
N ALA A 177 11.86 6.42 14.93
CA ALA A 177 12.21 7.78 14.55
C ALA A 177 11.72 8.19 13.15
N LEU A 178 11.22 7.25 12.34
CA LEU A 178 10.90 7.47 10.93
C LEU A 178 9.69 8.39 10.81
N ALA A 179 9.90 9.59 10.27
CA ALA A 179 8.84 10.59 10.18
C ALA A 179 8.07 10.55 8.84
N GLY A 180 8.68 9.96 7.82
CA GLY A 180 8.19 9.94 6.45
C GLY A 180 8.97 8.97 5.57
N VAL A 181 8.34 8.54 4.48
CA VAL A 181 8.93 7.69 3.43
C VAL A 181 9.45 8.50 2.24
N SER A 182 9.65 9.81 2.43
CA SER A 182 10.33 10.65 1.45
C SER A 182 11.71 10.05 1.16
N GLY A 183 11.98 9.83 -0.12
CA GLY A 183 13.08 8.98 -0.56
C GLY A 183 12.61 7.90 -1.51
N LEU A 184 11.36 7.43 -1.41
CA LEU A 184 10.82 6.42 -2.33
C LEU A 184 10.13 6.99 -3.57
N GLY A 185 10.15 8.30 -3.79
CA GLY A 185 9.39 8.96 -4.87
C GLY A 185 9.78 8.51 -6.29
N GLY A 186 10.93 7.83 -6.44
CA GLY A 186 11.35 7.22 -7.69
C GLY A 186 10.76 5.84 -7.96
N LEU A 187 10.15 5.20 -6.96
CA LEU A 187 9.67 3.82 -6.98
C LEU A 187 8.39 3.73 -7.81
N VAL A 188 8.42 2.87 -8.85
CA VAL A 188 7.32 2.71 -9.80
C VAL A 188 6.52 1.45 -9.54
N SER A 189 7.18 0.38 -9.09
CA SER A 189 6.56 -0.92 -8.88
C SER A 189 7.18 -1.68 -7.71
N VAL A 190 6.31 -2.30 -6.92
CA VAL A 190 6.66 -3.35 -5.96
C VAL A 190 5.99 -4.64 -6.42
N GLY A 191 6.76 -5.72 -6.56
CA GLY A 191 6.23 -6.99 -7.07
C GLY A 191 5.43 -7.79 -6.02
N GLY A 192 5.68 -7.54 -4.74
CA GLY A 192 4.94 -8.10 -3.60
C GLY A 192 4.17 -7.04 -2.80
N ALA A 193 4.01 -7.31 -1.51
CA ALA A 193 3.32 -6.43 -0.56
C ALA A 193 4.13 -5.17 -0.23
N ILE A 194 3.43 -4.06 0.02
CA ILE A 194 3.96 -2.89 0.71
C ILE A 194 3.38 -2.89 2.12
N SER A 195 4.25 -3.05 3.10
CA SER A 195 3.90 -3.14 4.52
C SER A 195 4.56 -2.00 5.29
N LEU A 196 3.74 -1.06 5.77
CA LEU A 196 4.14 0.03 6.67
C LEU A 196 3.57 -0.26 8.05
N VAL A 197 4.38 -0.84 8.94
CA VAL A 197 3.88 -1.43 10.20
C VAL A 197 4.60 -0.85 11.41
N GLU A 198 3.88 -0.41 12.43
CA GLU A 198 4.48 0.01 13.71
C GLU A 198 5.58 1.09 13.56
N ASN A 199 5.37 2.10 12.71
CA ASN A 199 6.26 3.28 12.64
C ASN A 199 5.57 4.46 13.35
N PRO A 200 5.70 4.60 14.69
CA PRO A 200 4.86 5.50 15.49
C PRO A 200 5.00 6.99 15.15
N ARG A 201 6.09 7.40 14.48
CA ARG A 201 6.31 8.78 14.04
C ARG A 201 5.98 9.03 12.57
N LEU A 202 5.65 7.98 11.81
CA LEU A 202 5.33 8.11 10.40
C LEU A 202 4.04 8.93 10.26
N SER A 203 4.17 10.14 9.72
CA SER A 203 3.06 11.10 9.68
C SER A 203 2.34 11.16 8.33
N GLY A 204 2.98 10.64 7.28
CA GLY A 204 2.44 10.60 5.92
C GLY A 204 3.26 9.70 5.00
N VAL A 205 2.67 9.38 3.85
CA VAL A 205 3.21 8.44 2.85
C VAL A 205 3.56 9.11 1.52
N SER A 206 3.86 10.41 1.54
CA SER A 206 4.18 11.26 0.36
C SER A 206 5.54 10.95 -0.30
N GLY A 207 5.89 9.68 -0.41
CA GLY A 207 7.01 9.14 -1.16
C GLY A 207 6.58 8.07 -2.16
N PHE A 208 5.29 7.76 -2.29
CA PHE A 208 4.80 6.76 -3.24
C PHE A 208 4.14 7.34 -4.49
N ASP A 209 4.31 8.65 -4.75
CA ASP A 209 3.57 9.37 -5.79
C ASP A 209 3.75 8.77 -7.21
N GLY A 210 4.86 8.07 -7.44
CA GLY A 210 5.19 7.39 -8.70
C GLY A 210 4.77 5.91 -8.76
N LEU A 211 4.26 5.35 -7.66
CA LEU A 211 3.92 3.93 -7.54
C LEU A 211 2.63 3.63 -8.29
N VAL A 212 2.71 2.77 -9.30
CA VAL A 212 1.57 2.41 -10.16
C VAL A 212 0.92 1.08 -9.75
N SER A 213 1.72 0.15 -9.22
CA SER A 213 1.28 -1.20 -8.87
C SER A 213 2.02 -1.74 -7.64
N ALA A 214 1.25 -2.41 -6.79
CA ALA A 214 1.70 -3.27 -5.70
C ALA A 214 0.79 -4.51 -5.64
N LEU A 215 1.25 -5.60 -5.03
CA LEU A 215 0.40 -6.76 -4.78
C LEU A 215 -0.53 -6.43 -3.61
N ASP A 216 0.01 -6.22 -2.41
CA ASP A 216 -0.79 -5.79 -1.25
C ASP A 216 -0.36 -4.42 -0.75
N LEU A 217 -1.28 -3.70 -0.12
CA LEU A 217 -0.99 -2.48 0.63
C LEU A 217 -1.49 -2.67 2.07
N LEU A 218 -0.56 -2.87 3.00
CA LEU A 218 -0.79 -2.97 4.44
C LEU A 218 -0.19 -1.75 5.14
N ILE A 219 -1.04 -0.99 5.82
CA ILE A 219 -0.64 0.13 6.67
C ILE A 219 -1.23 -0.11 8.05
N GLU A 220 -0.38 -0.47 9.00
CA GLU A 220 -0.79 -0.94 10.33
C GLU A 220 -0.04 -0.24 11.46
N ALA A 221 -0.76 0.12 12.53
CA ALA A 221 -0.16 0.58 13.78
C ALA A 221 0.79 1.80 13.64
N ASN A 222 0.54 2.70 12.69
CA ASN A 222 1.32 3.94 12.54
C ASN A 222 0.60 5.08 13.29
N GLU A 223 0.92 5.24 14.58
CA GLU A 223 0.20 6.13 15.51
C GLU A 223 0.08 7.59 15.05
N ALA A 224 1.09 8.12 14.34
CA ALA A 224 1.11 9.51 13.88
C ALA A 224 0.59 9.70 12.44
N LEU A 225 0.23 8.63 11.74
CA LEU A 225 -0.11 8.68 10.32
C LEU A 225 -1.42 9.43 10.14
N ALA A 226 -1.34 10.65 9.59
CA ALA A 226 -2.51 11.51 9.44
C ALA A 226 -3.20 11.37 8.08
N SER A 227 -2.44 10.94 7.05
CA SER A 227 -2.91 10.86 5.68
C SER A 227 -2.22 9.75 4.88
N VAL A 228 -2.98 9.08 4.02
CA VAL A 228 -2.44 8.17 2.99
C VAL A 228 -2.24 8.85 1.62
N SER A 229 -2.22 10.19 1.59
CA SER A 229 -1.83 10.96 0.39
C SER A 229 -0.40 10.61 0.00
N GLY A 230 -0.25 10.17 -1.26
CA GLY A 230 0.99 9.63 -1.80
C GLY A 230 0.77 8.43 -2.71
N PHE A 231 -0.40 7.79 -2.68
CA PHE A 231 -0.74 6.68 -3.60
C PHE A 231 -1.50 7.12 -4.86
N ASP A 232 -1.37 8.39 -5.27
CA ASP A 232 -2.18 9.01 -6.34
C ASP A 232 -2.11 8.30 -7.70
N ALA A 233 -1.03 7.56 -7.96
CA ALA A 233 -0.81 6.79 -9.19
C ALA A 233 -1.21 5.31 -9.08
N LEU A 234 -1.58 4.82 -7.89
CA LEU A 234 -1.85 3.41 -7.65
C LEU A 234 -3.18 2.99 -8.30
N VAL A 235 -3.10 2.08 -9.27
CA VAL A 235 -4.27 1.70 -10.09
C VAL A 235 -4.97 0.44 -9.59
N SER A 236 -4.22 -0.51 -9.06
CA SER A 236 -4.74 -1.80 -8.58
C SER A 236 -3.87 -2.38 -7.49
N VAL A 237 -4.51 -3.08 -6.57
CA VAL A 237 -3.89 -3.97 -5.58
C VAL A 237 -4.70 -5.25 -5.48
N GLU A 238 -4.09 -6.33 -5.00
CA GLU A 238 -4.77 -7.53 -4.54
C GLU A 238 -5.49 -7.23 -3.22
N ARG A 239 -4.80 -6.80 -2.16
CA ARG A 239 -5.43 -6.45 -0.87
C ARG A 239 -5.11 -5.02 -0.40
N LEU A 240 -6.08 -4.37 0.23
CA LEU A 240 -5.93 -3.06 0.87
C LEU A 240 -6.33 -3.13 2.35
N ASP A 241 -5.33 -3.01 3.24
CA ASP A 241 -5.51 -3.04 4.68
C ASP A 241 -5.03 -1.74 5.33
N LEU A 242 -5.95 -1.01 5.95
CA LEU A 242 -5.68 0.14 6.80
C LEU A 242 -6.11 -0.21 8.22
N LEU A 243 -5.16 -0.58 9.07
CA LEU A 243 -5.42 -1.15 10.40
C LEU A 243 -4.78 -0.27 11.48
N ASP A 244 -5.53 0.06 12.53
CA ASP A 244 -4.99 0.69 13.74
C ASP A 244 -4.07 1.91 13.50
N ASN A 245 -4.48 2.84 12.63
CA ASN A 245 -3.77 4.11 12.43
C ASN A 245 -4.61 5.25 13.05
N PRO A 246 -4.61 5.40 14.39
CA PRO A 246 -5.62 6.22 15.09
C PRO A 246 -5.62 7.70 14.72
N ALA A 247 -4.51 8.24 14.18
CA ALA A 247 -4.42 9.62 13.71
C ALA A 247 -4.91 9.82 12.26
N LEU A 248 -5.20 8.75 11.53
CA LEU A 248 -5.58 8.81 10.11
C LEU A 248 -6.92 9.50 9.98
N ALA A 249 -6.90 10.70 9.42
CA ALA A 249 -8.08 11.54 9.22
C ALA A 249 -8.38 11.77 7.73
N GLU A 250 -7.38 11.57 6.86
CA GLU A 250 -7.48 11.84 5.43
C GLU A 250 -7.06 10.63 4.60
N VAL A 251 -7.95 10.19 3.71
CA VAL A 251 -7.72 9.05 2.80
C VAL A 251 -7.63 9.46 1.33
N SER A 252 -7.25 10.72 1.10
CA SER A 252 -6.88 11.18 -0.25
C SER A 252 -5.67 10.40 -0.76
N GLY A 253 -5.50 10.31 -2.07
CA GLY A 253 -4.42 9.52 -2.69
C GLY A 253 -4.89 8.20 -3.32
N LEU A 254 -5.96 7.56 -2.84
CA LEU A 254 -6.41 6.28 -3.39
C LEU A 254 -7.41 6.40 -4.55
N GLY A 255 -7.63 7.62 -5.07
CA GLY A 255 -8.70 7.90 -6.03
C GLY A 255 -8.53 7.26 -7.40
N ALA A 256 -7.30 6.89 -7.77
CA ALA A 256 -6.98 6.19 -9.01
C ALA A 256 -7.25 4.67 -8.95
N LEU A 257 -7.45 4.12 -7.75
CA LEU A 257 -7.64 2.70 -7.53
C LEU A 257 -8.94 2.24 -8.20
N ALA A 258 -8.82 1.40 -9.24
CA ALA A 258 -9.95 0.98 -10.06
C ALA A 258 -10.52 -0.39 -9.64
N SER A 259 -9.67 -1.26 -9.09
CA SER A 259 -10.03 -2.60 -8.61
C SER A 259 -9.17 -3.02 -7.43
N VAL A 260 -9.77 -3.82 -6.54
CA VAL A 260 -9.11 -4.59 -5.49
C VAL A 260 -9.50 -6.06 -5.68
N ASP A 261 -8.55 -6.95 -5.91
CA ASP A 261 -8.86 -8.34 -6.31
C ASP A 261 -9.27 -9.22 -5.13
N ALA A 262 -8.77 -8.94 -3.94
CA ALA A 262 -9.11 -9.56 -2.67
C ALA A 262 -9.89 -8.56 -1.79
N ASP A 263 -9.48 -8.36 -0.54
CA ASP A 263 -10.28 -7.61 0.44
C ASP A 263 -9.84 -6.15 0.59
N VAL A 264 -10.79 -5.33 1.03
CA VAL A 264 -10.55 -4.00 1.61
C VAL A 264 -10.91 -4.06 3.09
N VAL A 265 -9.94 -3.86 3.97
CA VAL A 265 -10.16 -3.82 5.42
C VAL A 265 -9.72 -2.46 5.97
N VAL A 266 -10.65 -1.77 6.63
CA VAL A 266 -10.41 -0.48 7.29
C VAL A 266 -10.86 -0.61 8.73
N SER A 267 -9.89 -0.71 9.65
CA SER A 267 -10.17 -0.88 11.07
C SER A 267 -9.37 0.06 11.96
N GLY A 268 -9.95 0.52 13.06
CA GLY A 268 -9.23 1.27 14.10
C GLY A 268 -8.81 2.69 13.72
N GLN A 269 -9.49 3.34 12.77
CA GLN A 269 -9.18 4.70 12.33
C GLN A 269 -9.89 5.75 13.19
N ALA A 270 -9.42 5.92 14.43
CA ALA A 270 -10.11 6.72 15.46
C ALA A 270 -10.35 8.20 15.08
N ALA A 271 -9.51 8.81 14.24
CA ALA A 271 -9.65 10.19 13.77
C ALA A 271 -10.42 10.34 12.45
N LEU A 272 -10.76 9.23 11.78
CA LEU A 272 -11.43 9.26 10.48
C LEU A 272 -12.90 9.62 10.64
N THR A 273 -13.32 10.76 10.08
CA THR A 273 -14.73 11.21 10.13
C THR A 273 -15.47 10.99 8.81
N THR A 274 -14.75 10.92 7.70
CA THR A 274 -15.32 10.75 6.36
C THR A 274 -14.45 9.83 5.53
N TRP A 275 -15.06 8.87 4.84
CA TRP A 275 -14.39 8.07 3.83
C TRP A 275 -14.70 8.61 2.42
N GLU A 276 -13.70 9.11 1.69
CA GLU A 276 -13.85 9.62 0.31
C GLU A 276 -12.70 9.17 -0.62
N GLY A 277 -11.98 8.09 -0.25
CA GLY A 277 -10.71 7.73 -0.88
C GLY A 277 -10.81 6.95 -2.19
N LEU A 278 -11.87 6.17 -2.41
CA LEU A 278 -11.91 5.10 -3.42
C LEU A 278 -12.83 5.39 -4.62
N ASN A 279 -12.96 6.66 -5.03
CA ASN A 279 -13.99 7.09 -6.00
C ASN A 279 -13.94 6.37 -7.36
N GLY A 280 -12.76 5.89 -7.76
CA GLY A 280 -12.55 5.13 -9.00
C GLY A 280 -12.87 3.64 -8.90
N LEU A 281 -13.07 3.10 -7.69
CA LEU A 281 -13.17 1.67 -7.44
C LEU A 281 -14.49 1.11 -7.97
N LYS A 282 -14.40 0.17 -8.92
CA LYS A 282 -15.58 -0.44 -9.56
C LYS A 282 -15.97 -1.78 -8.97
N SER A 283 -14.99 -2.55 -8.52
CA SER A 283 -15.19 -3.89 -8.00
C SER A 283 -14.17 -4.25 -6.93
N VAL A 284 -14.63 -4.98 -5.93
CA VAL A 284 -13.80 -5.70 -4.96
C VAL A 284 -14.05 -7.20 -5.17
N GLY A 285 -13.01 -7.99 -5.40
CA GLY A 285 -13.16 -9.44 -5.63
C GLY A 285 -13.41 -10.21 -4.35
N GLY A 286 -12.81 -9.78 -3.24
CA GLY A 286 -13.10 -10.23 -1.88
C GLY A 286 -14.15 -9.36 -1.18
N SER A 287 -13.94 -9.14 0.11
CA SER A 287 -14.88 -8.46 1.02
C SER A 287 -14.48 -7.01 1.29
N ILE A 288 -15.46 -6.19 1.70
CA ILE A 288 -15.23 -4.87 2.26
C ILE A 288 -15.58 -4.92 3.74
N THR A 289 -14.62 -4.60 4.61
CA THR A 289 -14.81 -4.55 6.06
C THR A 289 -14.45 -3.18 6.60
N PHE A 290 -15.40 -2.54 7.27
CA PHE A 290 -15.17 -1.39 8.14
C PHE A 290 -15.53 -1.79 9.57
N GLU A 291 -14.57 -1.68 10.47
CA GLU A 291 -14.69 -2.08 11.89
C GLU A 291 -14.03 -1.02 12.78
N ASP A 292 -14.57 -0.78 13.98
CA ASP A 292 -13.94 0.06 15.01
C ASP A 292 -13.51 1.49 14.58
N ASN A 293 -14.12 2.03 13.51
CA ASN A 293 -13.89 3.40 13.06
C ASN A 293 -14.90 4.33 13.74
N LEU A 294 -14.78 4.47 15.07
CA LEU A 294 -15.81 5.05 15.94
C LEU A 294 -16.25 6.47 15.56
N SER A 295 -15.36 7.26 14.96
CA SER A 295 -15.62 8.65 14.55
C SER A 295 -16.18 8.79 13.13
N LEU A 296 -16.29 7.70 12.37
CA LEU A 296 -16.70 7.73 10.97
C LEU A 296 -18.17 8.09 10.84
N GLU A 297 -18.46 9.33 10.44
CA GLU A 297 -19.82 9.84 10.29
C GLU A 297 -20.43 9.52 8.92
N ARG A 298 -19.57 9.48 7.89
CA ARG A 298 -19.97 9.40 6.48
C ARG A 298 -19.13 8.40 5.70
N LEU A 299 -19.80 7.37 5.17
CA LEU A 299 -19.22 6.45 4.21
C LEU A 299 -19.50 6.95 2.77
N GLY A 300 -18.53 7.65 2.19
CA GLY A 300 -18.55 8.12 0.79
C GLY A 300 -17.57 7.32 -0.06
N GLY A 301 -16.96 7.93 -1.07
CA GLY A 301 -15.83 7.34 -1.79
C GLY A 301 -16.10 6.07 -2.60
N PHE A 302 -17.33 5.54 -2.66
CA PHE A 302 -17.66 4.30 -3.40
C PHE A 302 -18.63 4.55 -4.56
N ALA A 303 -18.63 5.77 -5.13
CA ALA A 303 -19.60 6.19 -6.14
C ALA A 303 -19.59 5.35 -7.44
N ALA A 304 -18.49 4.65 -7.73
CA ALA A 304 -18.34 3.77 -8.89
C ALA A 304 -18.48 2.28 -8.56
N LEU A 305 -18.59 1.90 -7.28
CA LEU A 305 -18.53 0.51 -6.84
C LEU A 305 -19.81 -0.22 -7.21
N GLN A 306 -19.70 -1.25 -8.06
CA GLN A 306 -20.84 -2.01 -8.57
C GLN A 306 -20.94 -3.41 -7.96
N THR A 307 -19.82 -4.04 -7.65
CA THR A 307 -19.79 -5.43 -7.20
C THR A 307 -18.77 -5.66 -6.10
N VAL A 308 -19.17 -6.43 -5.09
CA VAL A 308 -18.29 -7.04 -4.09
C VAL A 308 -18.43 -8.56 -4.22
N GLY A 309 -17.34 -9.28 -4.47
CA GLY A 309 -17.38 -10.73 -4.68
C GLY A 309 -17.54 -11.51 -3.37
N GLY A 310 -16.94 -11.01 -2.29
CA GLY A 310 -17.13 -11.44 -0.92
C GLY A 310 -18.27 -10.70 -0.22
N GLY A 311 -18.13 -10.48 1.10
CA GLY A 311 -19.14 -9.82 1.92
C GLY A 311 -18.91 -8.33 2.11
N VAL A 312 -19.92 -7.64 2.66
CA VAL A 312 -19.79 -6.27 3.15
C VAL A 312 -20.08 -6.28 4.64
N THR A 313 -19.10 -5.86 5.45
CA THR A 313 -19.19 -5.81 6.91
C THR A 313 -19.00 -4.38 7.38
N LEU A 314 -19.99 -3.84 8.07
CA LEU A 314 -19.99 -2.53 8.71
C LEU A 314 -20.31 -2.72 10.19
N THR A 315 -19.28 -2.78 11.02
CA THR A 315 -19.44 -3.05 12.46
C THR A 315 -18.78 -1.97 13.31
N GLU A 316 -19.37 -1.66 14.46
CA GLU A 316 -18.81 -0.71 15.43
C GLU A 316 -18.50 0.67 14.84
N LEU A 317 -19.31 1.15 13.88
CA LEU A 317 -19.18 2.50 13.30
C LEU A 317 -20.12 3.44 14.04
N THR A 318 -19.83 3.68 15.32
CA THR A 318 -20.81 4.31 16.25
C THR A 318 -21.28 5.71 15.87
N ALA A 319 -20.50 6.47 15.09
CA ALA A 319 -20.87 7.77 14.55
C ALA A 319 -21.53 7.73 13.15
N LEU A 320 -21.54 6.58 12.47
CA LEU A 320 -22.01 6.46 11.10
C LEU A 320 -23.52 6.70 11.05
N THR A 321 -23.94 7.68 10.25
CA THR A 321 -25.36 8.07 10.15
C THR A 321 -26.06 7.44 8.96
N SER A 322 -25.34 7.18 7.87
CA SER A 322 -25.89 6.61 6.63
C SER A 322 -24.81 5.93 5.79
N VAL A 323 -25.22 4.93 4.99
CA VAL A 323 -24.39 4.18 4.03
C VAL A 323 -24.52 4.71 2.58
N SER A 324 -24.96 5.96 2.41
CA SER A 324 -25.27 6.58 1.11
C SER A 324 -24.18 6.46 0.02
N GLY A 325 -22.90 6.34 0.39
CA GLY A 325 -21.81 6.15 -0.56
C GLY A 325 -21.85 4.84 -1.35
N LEU A 326 -22.62 3.85 -0.90
CA LEU A 326 -22.79 2.56 -1.58
C LEU A 326 -23.89 2.57 -2.66
N GLY A 327 -24.40 3.74 -3.06
CA GLY A 327 -25.53 3.92 -3.99
C GLY A 327 -25.41 3.24 -5.36
N ALA A 328 -24.20 2.89 -5.79
CA ALA A 328 -23.95 2.21 -7.06
C ALA A 328 -23.85 0.68 -6.94
N LEU A 329 -23.82 0.14 -5.71
CA LEU A 329 -23.57 -1.27 -5.43
C LEU A 329 -24.78 -2.12 -5.86
N GLN A 330 -24.54 -3.03 -6.79
CA GLN A 330 -25.59 -3.88 -7.39
C GLN A 330 -25.55 -5.32 -6.89
N LYS A 331 -24.38 -5.82 -6.48
CA LYS A 331 -24.22 -7.22 -6.08
C LYS A 331 -23.19 -7.38 -4.97
N VAL A 332 -23.56 -8.17 -3.97
CA VAL A 332 -22.64 -8.73 -2.96
C VAL A 332 -22.67 -10.26 -3.12
N GLY A 333 -21.52 -10.88 -3.37
CA GLY A 333 -21.45 -12.34 -3.57
C GLY A 333 -21.49 -13.14 -2.27
N GLY A 334 -20.99 -12.56 -1.17
CA GLY A 334 -21.09 -13.06 0.19
C GLY A 334 -22.28 -12.46 0.96
N GLY A 335 -22.13 -12.31 2.27
CA GLY A 335 -23.14 -11.73 3.15
C GLY A 335 -23.03 -10.21 3.34
N LEU A 336 -24.06 -9.62 3.93
CA LEU A 336 -24.09 -8.22 4.37
C LEU A 336 -24.28 -8.19 5.89
N THR A 337 -23.30 -7.67 6.61
CA THR A 337 -23.34 -7.52 8.07
C THR A 337 -23.30 -6.05 8.43
N VAL A 338 -24.32 -5.57 9.14
CA VAL A 338 -24.43 -4.20 9.65
C VAL A 338 -24.76 -4.29 11.13
N THR A 339 -23.74 -4.16 11.97
CA THR A 339 -23.85 -4.39 13.42
C THR A 339 -23.27 -3.27 14.27
N ASN A 340 -23.84 -3.00 15.44
CA ASN A 340 -23.27 -2.04 16.41
C ASN A 340 -23.06 -0.61 15.87
N ASN A 341 -23.87 -0.16 14.91
CA ASN A 341 -23.79 1.20 14.36
C ASN A 341 -24.81 2.11 15.05
N ALA A 342 -24.43 2.61 16.23
CA ALA A 342 -25.34 3.32 17.14
C ALA A 342 -26.07 4.52 16.53
N ALA A 343 -25.41 5.29 15.65
CA ALA A 343 -25.97 6.47 15.00
C ALA A 343 -26.63 6.21 13.64
N LEU A 344 -26.62 4.97 13.14
CA LEU A 344 -27.11 4.65 11.79
C LEU A 344 -28.63 4.80 11.74
N GLU A 345 -29.13 5.74 10.95
CA GLU A 345 -30.56 6.08 10.90
C GLU A 345 -31.31 5.32 9.79
N ASP A 346 -30.61 5.05 8.68
CA ASP A 346 -31.17 4.44 7.46
C ASP A 346 -30.13 3.61 6.68
N LEU A 347 -30.62 2.89 5.68
CA LEU A 347 -29.83 2.10 4.73
C LEU A 347 -29.98 2.57 3.27
N ASP A 348 -30.43 3.81 3.03
CA ASP A 348 -30.86 4.29 1.71
C ASP A 348 -29.75 4.28 0.63
N GLY A 349 -28.50 4.10 1.03
CA GLY A 349 -27.39 3.86 0.11
C GLY A 349 -27.44 2.53 -0.63
N LEU A 350 -28.29 1.57 -0.25
CA LEU A 350 -28.28 0.22 -0.84
C LEU A 350 -29.35 0.01 -1.93
N ASN A 351 -30.03 1.07 -2.37
CA ASN A 351 -31.20 0.97 -3.25
C ASN A 351 -30.95 0.31 -4.62
N ALA A 352 -29.70 0.27 -5.08
CA ALA A 352 -29.31 -0.38 -6.33
C ALA A 352 -29.02 -1.88 -6.16
N LEU A 353 -28.97 -2.39 -4.93
CA LEU A 353 -28.56 -3.75 -4.62
C LEU A 353 -29.62 -4.75 -5.07
N LEU A 354 -29.26 -5.60 -6.03
CA LEU A 354 -30.16 -6.58 -6.65
C LEU A 354 -30.09 -7.95 -5.96
N GLU A 355 -28.91 -8.30 -5.45
CA GLU A 355 -28.60 -9.63 -4.95
C GLU A 355 -27.53 -9.59 -3.86
N ILE A 356 -27.79 -10.38 -2.82
CA ILE A 356 -26.80 -10.80 -1.82
C ILE A 356 -26.71 -12.33 -1.89
N GLY A 357 -25.51 -12.88 -2.08
CA GLY A 357 -25.33 -14.33 -2.23
C GLY A 357 -25.35 -15.10 -0.91
N GLY A 358 -25.03 -14.43 0.20
CA GLY A 358 -25.05 -14.96 1.56
C GLY A 358 -26.10 -14.31 2.45
N ASP A 359 -25.88 -14.40 3.76
CA ASP A 359 -26.82 -13.94 4.79
C ASP A 359 -26.77 -12.42 4.98
N VAL A 360 -27.88 -11.85 5.42
CA VAL A 360 -28.03 -10.44 5.77
C VAL A 360 -28.26 -10.35 7.27
N LEU A 361 -27.29 -9.81 8.00
CA LEU A 361 -27.37 -9.57 9.44
C LEU A 361 -27.43 -8.07 9.70
N ILE A 362 -28.56 -7.60 10.22
CA ILE A 362 -28.74 -6.22 10.68
C ILE A 362 -29.08 -6.30 12.16
N ALA A 363 -28.08 -6.06 13.00
CA ALA A 363 -28.23 -6.21 14.44
C ALA A 363 -27.69 -5.03 15.24
N GLU A 364 -28.28 -4.75 16.41
CA GLU A 364 -27.71 -3.78 17.36
C GLU A 364 -27.49 -2.37 16.73
N ASN A 365 -28.39 -1.93 15.85
CA ASN A 365 -28.40 -0.57 15.29
C ASN A 365 -29.56 0.22 15.92
N PRO A 366 -29.39 0.76 17.15
CA PRO A 366 -30.50 1.31 17.93
C PRO A 366 -31.15 2.54 17.32
N SER A 367 -30.49 3.31 16.46
CA SER A 367 -31.08 4.48 15.77
C SER A 367 -31.81 4.13 14.48
N LEU A 368 -31.60 2.93 13.94
CA LEU A 368 -32.18 2.50 12.67
C LEU A 368 -33.69 2.43 12.82
N SER A 369 -34.41 3.28 12.08
CA SER A 369 -35.85 3.42 12.23
C SER A 369 -36.65 2.69 11.16
N GLU A 370 -36.02 2.44 10.01
CA GLU A 370 -36.58 1.72 8.89
C GLU A 370 -35.52 0.99 8.06
N VAL A 371 -35.95 -0.11 7.41
CA VAL A 371 -35.16 -0.79 6.39
C VAL A 371 -35.76 -0.45 5.03
N ALA A 372 -35.38 0.71 4.47
CA ALA A 372 -35.88 1.23 3.19
C ALA A 372 -34.95 0.93 1.99
N GLY A 373 -33.64 0.86 2.24
CA GLY A 373 -32.59 0.75 1.22
C GLY A 373 -32.54 -0.51 0.37
N PHE A 374 -33.42 -1.49 0.55
CA PHE A 374 -33.40 -2.74 -0.23
C PHE A 374 -34.48 -2.81 -1.31
N GLY A 375 -34.95 -1.66 -1.81
CA GLY A 375 -36.08 -1.58 -2.74
C GLY A 375 -35.92 -2.36 -4.05
N ALA A 376 -34.70 -2.75 -4.43
CA ALA A 376 -34.40 -3.57 -5.61
C ALA A 376 -33.91 -5.00 -5.28
N LEU A 377 -33.75 -5.34 -4.00
CA LEU A 377 -33.15 -6.61 -3.57
C LEU A 377 -34.11 -7.77 -3.85
N GLY A 378 -33.76 -8.61 -4.83
CA GLY A 378 -34.61 -9.73 -5.25
C GLY A 378 -34.37 -11.01 -4.45
N ARG A 379 -33.15 -11.24 -3.99
CA ARG A 379 -32.73 -12.45 -3.27
C ARG A 379 -31.63 -12.20 -2.24
N ALA A 380 -31.69 -12.95 -1.14
CA ALA A 380 -30.64 -13.07 -0.13
C ALA A 380 -30.66 -14.47 0.52
N GLY A 381 -29.65 -14.78 1.34
CA GLY A 381 -29.60 -15.96 2.21
C GLY A 381 -30.58 -15.86 3.38
N GLU A 382 -30.10 -16.05 4.61
CA GLU A 382 -30.91 -15.77 5.81
C GLU A 382 -30.98 -14.27 6.03
N LEU A 383 -32.17 -13.73 6.32
CA LEU A 383 -32.32 -12.36 6.79
C LEU A 383 -32.53 -12.35 8.31
N VAL A 384 -31.56 -11.80 9.03
CA VAL A 384 -31.60 -11.62 10.49
C VAL A 384 -31.74 -10.14 10.81
N LEU A 385 -32.84 -9.78 11.45
CA LEU A 385 -33.05 -8.48 12.07
C LEU A 385 -33.08 -8.68 13.59
N ASP A 386 -32.09 -8.17 14.31
CA ASP A 386 -31.94 -8.41 15.75
C ASP A 386 -31.64 -7.13 16.54
N ASP A 387 -32.26 -6.93 17.70
CA ASP A 387 -31.98 -5.79 18.60
C ASP A 387 -31.84 -4.39 17.93
N ASN A 388 -32.68 -4.06 16.93
CA ASN A 388 -32.76 -2.71 16.38
C ASN A 388 -33.90 -1.95 17.08
N ALA A 389 -33.60 -1.40 18.26
CA ALA A 389 -34.60 -0.89 19.19
C ALA A 389 -35.60 0.13 18.61
N ASN A 390 -35.18 0.99 17.66
CA ASN A 390 -36.05 1.98 17.03
C ASN A 390 -36.65 1.52 15.68
N LEU A 391 -36.37 0.30 15.22
CA LEU A 391 -36.87 -0.18 13.93
C LEU A 391 -38.40 -0.31 13.97
N ARG A 392 -39.10 0.48 13.14
CA ARG A 392 -40.57 0.54 13.13
C ARG A 392 -41.19 -0.21 11.96
N VAL A 393 -40.52 -0.17 10.81
CA VAL A 393 -41.02 -0.66 9.52
C VAL A 393 -39.90 -1.25 8.67
N VAL A 394 -40.26 -2.21 7.82
CA VAL A 394 -39.34 -2.95 6.93
C VAL A 394 -39.80 -2.88 5.46
N GLU A 395 -40.48 -1.79 5.09
CA GLU A 395 -41.17 -1.66 3.79
C GLU A 395 -40.24 -1.65 2.56
N GLY A 396 -38.94 -1.37 2.75
CA GLY A 396 -37.95 -1.44 1.68
C GLY A 396 -37.66 -2.84 1.17
N LEU A 397 -38.14 -3.89 1.82
CA LEU A 397 -37.89 -5.29 1.41
C LEU A 397 -38.95 -5.83 0.42
N GLY A 398 -39.80 -4.97 -0.14
CA GLY A 398 -40.92 -5.39 -0.99
C GLY A 398 -40.55 -6.10 -2.30
N ALA A 399 -39.30 -5.97 -2.78
CA ALA A 399 -38.80 -6.68 -3.96
C ALA A 399 -38.27 -8.09 -3.66
N LEU A 400 -38.14 -8.44 -2.38
CA LEU A 400 -37.51 -9.68 -1.95
C LEU A 400 -38.44 -10.87 -2.21
N THR A 401 -38.00 -11.78 -3.08
CA THR A 401 -38.77 -12.96 -3.49
C THR A 401 -38.16 -14.27 -2.98
N GLN A 402 -36.87 -14.26 -2.61
CA GLN A 402 -36.12 -15.44 -2.21
C GLN A 402 -35.30 -15.16 -0.94
N LEU A 403 -35.54 -15.97 0.09
CA LEU A 403 -34.79 -16.06 1.34
C LEU A 403 -34.64 -17.54 1.71
N SER A 404 -33.53 -17.89 2.38
CA SER A 404 -33.37 -19.21 2.98
C SER A 404 -34.09 -19.30 4.34
N ALA A 405 -34.09 -18.22 5.10
CA ALA A 405 -34.78 -18.06 6.38
C ALA A 405 -35.00 -16.57 6.70
N LEU A 406 -35.94 -16.29 7.60
CA LEU A 406 -36.21 -14.95 8.12
C LEU A 406 -36.27 -15.02 9.65
N ARG A 407 -35.32 -14.38 10.33
CA ARG A 407 -35.28 -14.27 11.79
C ARG A 407 -35.45 -12.81 12.22
N VAL A 408 -36.47 -12.55 13.02
CA VAL A 408 -36.75 -11.21 13.57
C VAL A 408 -36.88 -11.32 15.08
N THR A 409 -35.86 -10.85 15.80
CA THR A 409 -35.76 -10.95 17.27
C THR A 409 -35.45 -9.59 17.87
N ASP A 410 -35.93 -9.33 19.09
CA ASP A 410 -35.60 -8.15 19.90
C ASP A 410 -35.78 -6.74 19.25
N ASN A 411 -36.57 -6.62 18.19
CA ASN A 411 -36.94 -5.33 17.56
C ASN A 411 -38.21 -4.74 18.21
N VAL A 412 -38.08 -4.17 19.41
CA VAL A 412 -39.22 -3.76 20.26
C VAL A 412 -40.19 -2.74 19.64
N SER A 413 -39.72 -1.92 18.69
CA SER A 413 -40.53 -0.89 18.03
C SER A 413 -41.23 -1.37 16.76
N LEU A 414 -40.96 -2.60 16.31
CA LEU A 414 -41.40 -3.09 15.00
C LEU A 414 -42.91 -3.34 15.02
N ARG A 415 -43.64 -2.64 14.15
CA ARG A 415 -45.12 -2.64 14.17
C ARG A 415 -45.74 -3.71 13.28
N GLY A 416 -44.95 -4.33 12.41
CA GLY A 416 -45.41 -5.37 11.50
C GLY A 416 -44.38 -5.74 10.45
N LEU A 417 -44.67 -6.82 9.73
CA LEU A 417 -43.82 -7.42 8.70
C LEU A 417 -44.37 -7.18 7.28
N SER A 418 -45.09 -6.07 7.07
CA SER A 418 -45.78 -5.74 5.80
C SER A 418 -44.84 -5.57 4.60
N GLY A 419 -43.53 -5.37 4.84
CA GLY A 419 -42.51 -5.29 3.79
C GLY A 419 -42.20 -6.61 3.08
N PHE A 420 -42.67 -7.75 3.59
CA PHE A 420 -42.37 -9.08 3.04
C PHE A 420 -43.46 -9.63 2.10
N GLY A 421 -44.30 -8.76 1.52
CA GLY A 421 -45.46 -9.18 0.73
C GLY A 421 -45.14 -10.00 -0.54
N ALA A 422 -43.90 -9.98 -1.00
CA ALA A 422 -43.44 -10.74 -2.17
C ALA A 422 -42.78 -12.09 -1.83
N LEU A 423 -42.58 -12.43 -0.54
CA LEU A 423 -42.00 -13.71 -0.13
C LEU A 423 -42.99 -14.87 -0.34
N GLU A 424 -42.48 -15.99 -0.85
CA GLU A 424 -43.24 -17.24 -0.90
C GLU A 424 -43.56 -17.73 0.54
N PRO A 425 -44.74 -18.33 0.79
CA PRO A 425 -45.18 -18.73 2.13
C PRO A 425 -44.24 -19.68 2.89
N SER A 426 -43.34 -20.39 2.21
CA SER A 426 -42.37 -21.31 2.83
C SER A 426 -41.16 -20.62 3.46
N ALA A 427 -40.90 -19.35 3.14
CA ALA A 427 -39.74 -18.60 3.65
C ALA A 427 -40.06 -17.77 4.92
N ALA A 428 -41.35 -17.55 5.22
CA ALA A 428 -41.79 -16.66 6.30
C ALA A 428 -41.94 -17.34 7.69
N ALA A 429 -41.50 -18.60 7.83
CA ALA A 429 -41.72 -19.40 9.03
C ALA A 429 -40.43 -20.04 9.57
N SER A 430 -39.73 -19.32 10.45
CA SER A 430 -38.84 -19.89 11.47
C SER A 430 -38.54 -18.86 12.56
#